data_AF-A0A8T3KQC1-F1
#
_entry.id   AF-A0A8T3KQC1-F1
#
_cell.length_a   1.000
_cell.length_b   1.000
_cell.length_c   1.000
_cell.angle_alpha   90.00
_cell.angle_beta   90.00
_cell.angle_gamma   90.00
#
_symmetry.space_group_name_H-M   'P 1'
#
loop_
_entity.id
_entity.type
_entity.pdbx_description
1 polymer ?
#
loop_
_entity_poly.entity_id
_entity_poly.type
_entity_poly.pdbx_seq_one_letter_code
_entity_poly.pdbx_strand_id
1 'polypeptide(L)' 'MPARIVEGRTLVPVRYISEALGASVNWLPETRSVEIVK' A
#
# COMPACT_ATOMS: atom_id res chain seq x y z
N MET A 1 -5.16 -8.18 5.87
CA MET A 1 -4.21 -8.97 5.03
C MET A 1 -2.94 -9.14 5.82
N PRO A 2 -2.40 -10.37 6.00
CA PRO A 2 -1.22 -10.59 6.84
C PRO A 2 0.06 -10.14 6.12
N ALA A 3 0.96 -9.47 6.82
CA ALA A 3 2.33 -9.24 6.37
C ALA A 3 3.07 -10.58 6.29
N ARG A 4 3.88 -10.80 5.25
CA ARG A 4 4.61 -12.06 5.05
C ARG A 4 6.10 -11.78 5.03
N ILE A 5 6.86 -12.54 5.81
CA ILE A 5 8.33 -12.48 5.79
C ILE A 5 8.81 -13.36 4.63
N VAL A 6 9.59 -12.79 3.71
CA VAL A 6 10.21 -13.47 2.57
C VAL A 6 11.68 -13.07 2.54
N GLU A 7 12.59 -14.06 2.57
CA GLU A 7 14.04 -13.83 2.47
C GLU A 7 14.60 -12.80 3.48
N GLY A 8 14.09 -12.81 4.72
CA GLY A 8 14.50 -11.87 5.77
C GLY A 8 13.94 -10.44 5.60
N ARG A 9 13.07 -10.21 4.62
CA ARG A 9 12.36 -8.93 4.41
C ARG A 9 10.87 -9.12 4.69
N THR A 10 10.29 -8.21 5.45
CA THR A 10 8.85 -8.21 5.70
C THR A 10 8.14 -7.53 4.53
N LEU A 11 7.39 -8.29 3.75
CA LEU A 11 6.48 -7.74 2.75
C LEU A 11 5.20 -7.30 3.44
N VAL A 12 4.98 -6.00 3.44
CA VAL A 12 3.79 -5.36 4.00
C VAL A 12 2.96 -4.79 2.85
N PRO A 13 1.62 -4.93 2.86
CA PRO A 13 0.78 -4.29 1.87
C PRO A 13 1.02 -2.78 1.82
N VAL A 14 1.33 -2.23 0.64
CA VAL A 14 1.62 -0.79 0.48
C VAL A 14 0.46 0.08 0.99
N ARG A 15 -0.79 -0.36 0.76
CA ARG A 15 -1.99 0.32 1.28
C ARG A 15 -1.97 0.48 2.80
N TYR A 16 -1.53 -0.55 3.51
CA TYR A 16 -1.46 -0.53 4.97
C TYR A 16 -0.43 0.49 5.47
N ILE A 17 0.73 0.55 4.83
CA ILE A 17 1.76 1.55 5.14
C ILE A 17 1.24 2.96 4.85
N SER A 18 0.61 3.17 3.69
CA SER A 18 0.05 4.47 3.31
C SER A 18 -1.02 4.95 4.28
N GLU A 19 -1.98 4.10 4.65
CA GLU A 19 -3.03 4.44 5.64
C GLU A 19 -2.44 4.72 7.03
N ALA A 20 -1.46 3.92 7.47
CA ALA A 20 -0.78 4.13 8.76
C ALA A 20 0.01 5.45 8.80
N LEU A 21 0.48 5.95 7.65
CA LEU A 21 1.14 7.24 7.50
C LEU A 21 0.15 8.41 7.35
N GLY A 22 -1.16 8.14 7.41
CA GLY A 22 -2.23 9.13 7.23
C GLY A 22 -2.48 9.51 5.78
N ALA A 23 -1.97 8.73 4.82
CA ALA A 23 -2.22 8.96 3.39
C ALA A 23 -3.42 8.16 2.91
N SER A 24 -4.29 8.81 2.15
CA SER A 24 -5.42 8.21 1.43
C SER A 24 -4.93 7.56 0.13
N VAL A 25 -5.23 6.28 -0.05
CA VAL A 25 -4.88 5.53 -1.26
C VAL A 25 -6.10 5.43 -2.18
N ASN A 26 -6.07 6.16 -3.29
CA ASN A 26 -7.06 6.06 -4.34
C ASN A 26 -6.58 5.16 -5.46
N TRP A 27 -7.42 4.20 -5.85
CA TRP A 27 -7.19 3.37 -7.03
C TRP A 27 -7.92 4.00 -8.22
N LEU A 28 -7.15 4.33 -9.27
CA LEU A 28 -7.68 4.83 -10.53
C LEU A 28 -7.75 3.65 -11.52
N PRO A 29 -8.89 2.98 -11.65
CA PRO A 29 -9.02 1.79 -12.48
C PRO A 29 -8.82 2.08 -13.97
N GLU A 30 -9.11 3.31 -14.41
CA GLU A 30 -9.02 3.72 -15.80
C GLU A 30 -7.59 3.76 -16.33
N THR A 31 -6.65 4.21 -15.49
CA THR A 31 -5.23 4.28 -15.83
C THR A 31 -4.40 3.15 -15.23
N ARG A 32 -5.04 2.28 -14.43
CA ARG A 32 -4.39 1.24 -13.61
C ARG A 32 -3.32 1.82 -12.69
N SER A 33 -3.57 3.04 -12.19
CA SER A 33 -2.64 3.79 -11.35
C SER A 33 -3.12 3.85 -9.91
N VAL A 34 -2.14 3.94 -9.00
CA VAL A 34 -2.37 4.20 -7.57
C VAL A 34 -2.03 5.66 -7.31
N GLU A 35 -2.98 6.41 -6.77
CA GLU A 35 -2.76 7.78 -6.29
C GLU A 35 -2.71 7.76 -4.76
N ILE A 36 -1.68 8.38 -4.18
CA ILE A 36 -1.48 8.45 -2.73
C ILE A 36 -1.48 9.93 -2.36
N VAL A 37 -2.51 10.37 -1.63
CA VAL A 37 -2.69 11.77 -1.22
C VAL A 37 -2.66 11.85 0.30
N LYS A 38 -1.95 12.83 0.85
CA LYS A 38 -1.86 13.09 2.30
C LYS A 38 -2.74 14.27 2.70
#